data_AF-A0A1H3KRF4-F1
#
_entry.id   AF-A0A1H3KRF4-F1
#
_cell.length_a   1.000
_cell.length_b   1.000
_cell.length_c   1.000
_cell.angle_alpha   90.00
_cell.angle_beta   90.00
_cell.angle_gamma   90.00
#
_symmetry.space_group_name_H-M   'P 1'
#
loop_
_entity.id
_entity.type
_entity.pdbx_description
1 polymer ?
#
loop_
_entity_poly.entity_id
_entity_poly.type
_entity_poly.pdbx_seq_one_letter_code
_entity_poly.pdbx_strand_id
1 'polypeptide(L)'
;MKLISGFKILNKHKVQVFLMIILSGLLFSLFGSVLNSNQRQEKAKKEFDKTYGTVKLYKTGENLSAVDLDNYTDKSGKKGLENMCQFKQKLCQEKEFKFTTIGTQMLNIYNKKIPKKFLYSYNSENPDATTVSSCITKHDKNTIYSVKSLQITDKFFEIFNISIAEGHRFSKDDFIDNDKNTIPVILGNDYKKYFKIGNTFDAEYMGTKRHYIVIGFLRDKSFFYDSSSCEMSSCNTYMIIPAITPATKTYFAKEIALDHTNGIISSKIGAKKTANIFEKHKKETGLTNYQIYVATDNKDDENILETYSSMTKEVTNQFKIILAALTLLAFTINVSVFLNMLRENDANFCIERLCGARQVDIDFEAFVPVFVVLLNGNLLGFLILITFNELTISYLYVQILIGFILIATCTIVHFYMKKLHLHHYIGGKE
;
A
#
# COMPACT_ATOMS: atom_id res chain seq x y z
N MET A 1 44.65 -35.82 -12.34
CA MET A 1 43.71 -36.85 -12.82
C MET A 1 42.34 -36.79 -12.11
N LYS A 2 42.25 -36.40 -10.82
CA LYS A 2 41.06 -36.53 -9.95
C LYS A 2 39.85 -35.62 -10.24
N LEU A 3 40.02 -34.38 -10.70
CA LEU A 3 38.87 -33.51 -11.02
C LEU A 3 38.22 -33.80 -12.38
N ILE A 4 38.94 -34.48 -13.29
CA ILE A 4 38.52 -34.69 -14.68
C ILE A 4 37.27 -35.57 -14.73
N SER A 5 37.15 -36.54 -13.82
CA SER A 5 35.99 -37.44 -13.78
C SER A 5 34.73 -36.73 -13.27
N GLY A 6 34.82 -35.86 -12.26
CA GLY A 6 33.71 -34.98 -11.86
C GLY A 6 33.19 -34.08 -12.99
N PHE A 7 34.08 -33.55 -13.84
CA PHE A 7 33.69 -32.81 -15.05
C PHE A 7 33.10 -33.70 -16.15
N LYS A 8 33.49 -34.98 -16.25
CA LYS A 8 32.85 -35.93 -17.16
C LYS A 8 31.40 -36.22 -16.76
N ILE A 9 31.12 -36.33 -15.46
CA ILE A 9 29.76 -36.46 -14.92
C ILE A 9 28.90 -35.27 -15.36
N LEU A 10 29.41 -34.04 -15.19
CA LEU A 10 28.74 -32.82 -15.67
C LEU A 10 28.48 -32.85 -17.19
N ASN A 11 29.48 -33.27 -17.97
CA ASN A 11 29.40 -33.32 -19.43
C ASN A 11 28.40 -34.36 -19.95
N LYS A 12 28.17 -35.44 -19.20
CA LYS A 12 27.13 -36.46 -19.48
C LYS A 12 25.73 -35.92 -19.21
N HIS A 13 25.57 -35.06 -18.21
CA HIS A 13 24.28 -34.58 -17.69
C HIS A 13 24.00 -33.09 -17.96
N LYS A 14 24.57 -32.51 -19.02
CA LYS A 14 24.51 -31.05 -19.30
C LYS A 14 23.13 -30.43 -19.22
N VAL A 15 22.11 -31.10 -19.75
CA VAL A 15 20.73 -30.60 -19.77
C VAL A 15 20.17 -30.53 -18.35
N GLN A 16 20.39 -31.57 -17.54
CA GLN A 16 19.95 -31.60 -16.14
C GLN A 16 20.67 -30.54 -15.32
N VAL A 17 22.00 -30.41 -15.48
CA VAL A 17 22.81 -29.39 -14.83
C VAL A 17 22.33 -27.98 -15.18
N PHE A 18 22.03 -27.72 -16.45
CA PHE A 18 21.50 -26.43 -16.91
C PHE A 18 20.15 -26.09 -16.26
N LEU A 19 19.22 -27.06 -16.23
CA LEU A 19 17.92 -26.88 -15.57
C LEU A 19 18.06 -26.64 -14.07
N MET A 20 18.99 -27.33 -13.40
CA MET A 20 19.27 -27.12 -11.97
C MET A 20 19.84 -25.73 -11.70
N ILE A 21 20.75 -25.23 -12.55
CA ILE A 21 21.28 -23.86 -12.45
C ILE A 21 20.16 -22.83 -12.54
N ILE A 22 19.23 -22.99 -13.51
CA ILE A 22 18.07 -22.10 -13.66
C ILE A 22 17.18 -22.18 -12.42
N LEU A 23 16.84 -23.39 -11.98
CA LEU A 23 15.97 -23.61 -10.82
C LEU A 23 16.57 -22.96 -9.56
N SER A 24 17.86 -23.19 -9.28
CA SER A 24 18.56 -22.58 -8.14
C SER A 24 18.65 -21.06 -8.27
N GLY A 25 18.96 -20.54 -9.46
CA GLY A 25 19.04 -19.08 -9.68
C GLY A 25 17.70 -18.38 -9.50
N LEU A 26 16.61 -18.96 -10.02
CA LEU A 26 15.25 -18.44 -9.80
C LEU A 26 14.87 -18.51 -8.33
N LEU A 27 15.15 -19.62 -7.64
CA LEU A 27 14.88 -19.77 -6.21
C LEU A 27 15.60 -18.72 -5.36
N PHE A 28 16.90 -18.52 -5.60
CA PHE A 28 17.69 -17.54 -4.84
C PHE A 28 17.23 -16.11 -5.10
N SER A 29 16.86 -15.80 -6.35
CA SER A 29 16.32 -14.49 -6.72
C SER A 29 14.96 -14.21 -6.07
N LEU A 30 14.06 -15.20 -6.05
CA LEU A 30 12.76 -15.11 -5.36
C LEU A 30 12.96 -14.95 -3.85
N PHE A 31 13.86 -15.72 -3.24
CA PHE A 31 14.15 -15.62 -1.81
C PHE A 31 14.66 -14.22 -1.43
N GLY A 32 15.61 -13.69 -2.21
CA GLY A 32 16.12 -12.33 -2.02
C GLY A 32 15.05 -11.25 -2.18
N SER A 33 14.18 -11.38 -3.19
CA SER A 33 13.10 -10.43 -3.47
C SER A 33 12.05 -10.40 -2.36
N VAL A 34 11.65 -11.57 -1.84
CA VAL A 34 10.70 -11.67 -0.72
C VAL A 34 11.29 -11.11 0.56
N LEU A 35 12.57 -11.38 0.88
CA LEU A 35 13.23 -10.78 2.03
C LEU A 35 13.30 -9.26 1.93
N ASN A 36 13.63 -8.74 0.76
CA ASN A 36 13.63 -7.31 0.50
C ASN A 36 12.23 -6.70 0.69
N SER A 37 11.19 -7.34 0.16
CA SER A 37 9.80 -6.95 0.35
C SER A 37 9.42 -6.93 1.84
N ASN A 38 9.80 -7.98 2.59
CA ASN A 38 9.56 -8.05 4.03
C ASN A 38 10.21 -6.88 4.79
N GLN A 39 11.45 -6.53 4.45
CA GLN A 39 12.13 -5.38 5.06
C GLN A 39 11.45 -4.05 4.72
N ARG A 40 11.05 -3.86 3.46
CA ARG A 40 10.29 -2.68 3.03
C ARG A 40 8.96 -2.58 3.80
N GLN A 41 8.27 -3.70 3.97
CA GLN A 41 7.02 -3.78 4.72
C GLN A 41 7.20 -3.56 6.22
N GLU A 42 8.26 -4.11 6.84
CA GLU A 42 8.58 -3.82 8.24
C GLU A 42 8.92 -2.35 8.45
N LYS A 43 9.64 -1.72 7.52
CA LYS A 43 9.90 -0.28 7.56
C LYS A 43 8.60 0.50 7.43
N ALA A 44 7.76 0.16 6.46
CA ALA A 44 6.45 0.78 6.27
C ALA A 44 5.56 0.62 7.52
N LYS A 45 5.58 -0.54 8.16
CA LYS A 45 4.88 -0.79 9.42
C LYS A 45 5.43 0.06 10.55
N LYS A 46 6.75 0.16 10.71
CA LYS A 46 7.35 1.04 11.74
C LYS A 46 6.99 2.51 11.50
N GLU A 47 6.97 2.95 10.24
CA GLU A 47 6.51 4.29 9.86
C GLU A 47 5.02 4.48 10.15
N PHE A 48 4.20 3.45 9.89
CA PHE A 48 2.78 3.43 10.22
C PHE A 48 2.53 3.51 11.74
N ASP A 49 3.17 2.65 12.53
CA ASP A 49 3.05 2.62 13.99
C ASP A 49 3.55 3.95 14.61
N LYS A 50 4.58 4.57 14.01
CA LYS A 50 5.05 5.91 14.41
C LYS A 50 4.02 7.00 14.11
N THR A 51 3.34 6.91 12.97
CA THR A 51 2.41 7.92 12.48
C THR A 51 1.04 7.81 13.16
N TYR A 52 0.48 6.60 13.17
CA TYR A 52 -0.87 6.30 13.61
C TYR A 52 -0.89 5.64 15.00
N GLY A 53 0.04 4.73 15.31
CA GLY A 53 0.11 4.07 16.61
C GLY A 53 -1.24 3.52 17.08
N THR A 54 -1.66 3.85 18.31
CA THR A 54 -2.95 3.45 18.89
C THR A 54 -4.11 4.42 18.57
N VAL A 55 -3.98 5.26 17.54
CA VAL A 55 -5.04 6.18 17.12
C VAL A 55 -6.20 5.38 16.54
N LYS A 56 -7.42 5.70 16.98
CA LYS A 56 -8.66 5.29 16.31
C LYS A 56 -9.25 6.48 15.55
N LEU A 57 -9.85 6.19 14.39
CA LEU A 57 -10.59 7.15 13.58
C LEU A 57 -12.09 6.99 13.84
N TYR A 58 -12.76 8.08 14.20
CA TYR A 58 -14.20 8.12 14.42
C TYR A 58 -14.86 9.02 13.40
N LYS A 59 -15.91 8.54 12.74
CA LYS A 59 -16.71 9.33 11.79
C LYS A 59 -17.59 10.31 12.55
N THR A 60 -17.65 11.55 12.11
CA THR A 60 -18.71 12.49 12.49
C THR A 60 -19.69 12.62 11.34
N GLY A 61 -20.96 12.80 11.68
CA GLY A 61 -22.03 12.87 10.70
C GLY A 61 -23.23 13.61 11.23
N GLU A 62 -24.20 13.80 10.35
CA GLU A 62 -25.51 14.34 10.67
C GLU A 62 -26.62 13.38 10.19
N ASN A 63 -27.76 13.45 10.85
CA ASN A 63 -28.98 12.73 10.49
C ASN A 63 -30.19 13.63 10.74
N LEU A 64 -30.14 14.87 10.25
CA LEU A 64 -31.24 15.82 10.40
C LEU A 64 -32.46 15.35 9.61
N SER A 65 -33.64 15.44 10.23
CA SER A 65 -34.89 15.27 9.48
C SER A 65 -35.05 16.41 8.47
N ALA A 66 -35.85 16.22 7.42
CA ALA A 66 -36.16 17.29 6.47
C ALA A 66 -36.74 18.53 7.16
N VAL A 67 -37.51 18.34 8.24
CA VAL A 67 -38.05 19.43 9.07
C VAL A 67 -36.94 20.15 9.85
N ASP A 68 -35.99 19.43 10.42
CA ASP A 68 -34.87 20.04 11.15
C ASP A 68 -33.92 20.79 10.21
N LEU A 69 -33.70 20.24 9.01
CA LEU A 69 -32.91 20.89 7.96
C LEU A 69 -33.61 22.17 7.49
N ASP A 70 -34.92 22.15 7.26
CA ASP A 70 -35.70 23.35 6.90
C ASP A 70 -35.67 24.38 8.03
N ASN A 71 -35.87 23.97 9.29
CA ASN A 71 -35.77 24.85 10.46
C ASN A 71 -34.36 25.47 10.63
N TYR A 72 -33.31 24.70 10.33
CA TYR A 72 -31.94 25.20 10.35
C TYR A 72 -31.70 26.22 9.23
N THR A 73 -32.17 25.90 8.02
CA THR A 73 -31.92 26.70 6.82
C THR A 73 -32.83 27.92 6.68
N ASP A 74 -34.03 27.92 7.27
CA ASP A 74 -34.99 29.03 7.30
C ASP A 74 -34.52 30.23 8.15
N LYS A 75 -35.13 31.41 7.93
CA LYS A 75 -34.86 32.66 8.65
C LYS A 75 -35.08 32.55 10.16
N SER A 76 -35.91 31.60 10.62
CA SER A 76 -36.11 31.28 12.05
C SER A 76 -34.83 30.76 12.74
N GLY A 77 -33.95 30.08 12.00
CA GLY A 77 -32.62 29.61 12.45
C GLY A 77 -31.57 30.72 12.58
N LYS A 78 -31.90 31.89 13.15
CA LYS A 78 -31.05 33.12 13.16
C LYS A 78 -29.61 32.92 13.65
N LYS A 79 -29.36 31.92 14.51
CA LYS A 79 -28.03 31.58 15.06
C LYS A 79 -27.47 30.23 14.57
N GLY A 80 -28.19 29.48 13.72
CA GLY A 80 -27.80 28.14 13.29
C GLY A 80 -26.43 28.12 12.60
N LEU A 81 -26.20 29.04 11.65
CA LEU A 81 -24.91 29.17 10.96
C LEU A 81 -23.77 29.46 11.93
N GLU A 82 -23.95 30.45 12.80
CA GLU A 82 -22.93 30.87 13.78
C GLU A 82 -22.59 29.72 14.74
N ASN A 83 -23.61 29.03 15.26
CA ASN A 83 -23.44 27.89 16.14
C ASN A 83 -22.68 26.75 15.45
N MET A 84 -22.99 26.45 14.18
CA MET A 84 -22.32 25.40 13.41
C MET A 84 -20.86 25.73 13.12
N CYS A 85 -20.58 26.97 12.70
CA CYS A 85 -19.21 27.45 12.47
C CYS A 85 -18.39 27.42 13.78
N GLN A 86 -18.98 27.87 14.90
CA GLN A 86 -18.33 27.81 16.22
C GLN A 86 -18.08 26.37 16.68
N PHE A 87 -19.01 25.46 16.40
CA PHE A 87 -18.84 24.03 16.72
C PHE A 87 -17.69 23.41 15.92
N LYS A 88 -17.66 23.60 14.59
CA LYS A 88 -16.53 23.19 13.74
C LYS A 88 -15.21 23.75 14.26
N GLN A 89 -15.19 25.04 14.62
CA GLN A 89 -14.00 25.70 15.14
C GLN A 89 -13.53 25.08 16.46
N LYS A 90 -14.43 24.83 17.41
CA LYS A 90 -14.11 24.15 18.68
C LYS A 90 -13.54 22.75 18.44
N LEU A 91 -14.13 21.97 17.54
CA LEU A 91 -13.59 20.65 17.16
C LEU A 91 -12.18 20.75 16.56
N CYS A 92 -11.94 21.72 15.67
CA CYS A 92 -10.62 21.94 15.06
C CYS A 92 -9.55 22.40 16.06
N GLN A 93 -9.96 23.06 17.15
CA GLN A 93 -9.08 23.61 18.19
C GLN A 93 -8.90 22.66 19.39
N GLU A 94 -9.59 21.53 19.41
CA GLU A 94 -9.48 20.53 20.48
C GLU A 94 -8.03 20.01 20.58
N LYS A 95 -7.56 19.82 21.82
CA LYS A 95 -6.20 19.36 22.14
C LYS A 95 -6.15 17.86 22.42
N GLU A 96 -7.25 17.27 22.92
CA GLU A 96 -7.27 15.84 23.26
C GLU A 96 -7.43 14.92 22.04
N PHE A 97 -8.00 15.43 20.94
CA PHE A 97 -8.08 14.75 19.65
C PHE A 97 -7.86 15.73 18.50
N LYS A 98 -7.66 15.20 17.29
CA LYS A 98 -7.61 16.00 16.06
C LYS A 98 -8.88 15.78 15.25
N PHE A 99 -9.50 16.85 14.78
CA PHE A 99 -10.64 16.79 13.88
C PHE A 99 -10.26 17.32 12.49
N THR A 100 -10.75 16.66 11.44
CA THR A 100 -10.76 17.21 10.09
C THR A 100 -12.13 17.04 9.45
N THR A 101 -12.60 18.09 8.80
CA THR A 101 -13.69 17.97 7.82
C THR A 101 -13.21 17.09 6.66
N ILE A 102 -14.11 16.25 6.15
CA ILE A 102 -13.94 15.52 4.89
C ILE A 102 -15.29 15.56 4.17
N GLY A 103 -15.56 16.66 3.46
CA GLY A 103 -16.64 16.72 2.49
C GLY A 103 -16.24 15.97 1.23
N THR A 104 -17.15 15.17 0.67
CA THR A 104 -16.94 14.39 -0.57
C THR A 104 -17.86 14.85 -1.70
N GLN A 105 -18.34 16.09 -1.61
CA GLN A 105 -19.18 16.68 -2.64
C GLN A 105 -18.36 16.91 -3.92
N MET A 106 -18.97 16.63 -5.07
CA MET A 106 -18.35 16.81 -6.37
C MET A 106 -18.05 18.28 -6.68
N LEU A 107 -17.05 18.49 -7.53
CA LEU A 107 -16.74 19.80 -8.11
C LEU A 107 -17.13 19.79 -9.59
N ASN A 108 -17.98 20.72 -10.01
CA ASN A 108 -18.52 20.78 -11.37
C ASN A 108 -17.69 21.74 -12.23
N ILE A 109 -16.75 21.22 -13.03
CA ILE A 109 -15.82 22.03 -13.82
C ILE A 109 -16.44 22.41 -15.17
N TYR A 110 -16.37 23.69 -15.52
CA TYR A 110 -16.92 24.22 -16.76
C TYR A 110 -15.87 24.23 -17.89
N ASN A 111 -16.25 23.73 -19.05
CA ASN A 111 -15.58 23.93 -20.36
C ASN A 111 -14.10 23.51 -20.43
N LYS A 112 -13.64 22.73 -19.46
CA LYS A 112 -12.31 22.12 -19.45
C LYS A 112 -12.45 20.62 -19.49
N LYS A 113 -12.00 20.00 -20.58
CA LYS A 113 -12.08 18.54 -20.74
C LYS A 113 -11.30 17.84 -19.62
N ILE A 114 -11.99 17.00 -18.86
CA ILE A 114 -11.40 16.18 -17.81
C ILE A 114 -11.43 14.69 -18.23
N PRO A 115 -10.31 13.94 -18.10
CA PRO A 115 -10.30 12.50 -18.33
C PRO A 115 -11.25 11.72 -17.42
N LYS A 116 -11.87 10.66 -17.94
CA LYS A 116 -12.88 9.83 -17.23
C LYS A 116 -12.44 9.39 -15.83
N LYS A 117 -11.16 9.05 -15.64
CA LYS A 117 -10.64 8.53 -14.37
C LYS A 117 -10.77 9.47 -13.16
N PHE A 118 -11.03 10.75 -13.42
CA PHE A 118 -11.19 11.79 -12.41
C PHE A 118 -12.66 12.11 -12.08
N LEU A 119 -13.59 11.56 -12.86
CA LEU A 119 -15.01 11.83 -12.70
C LEU A 119 -15.55 11.16 -11.44
N TYR A 120 -16.54 11.80 -10.83
CA TYR A 120 -17.06 11.43 -9.51
C TYR A 120 -17.45 9.94 -9.40
N SER A 121 -18.20 9.44 -10.37
CA SER A 121 -18.69 8.06 -10.43
C SER A 121 -17.72 7.05 -11.06
N TYR A 122 -16.49 7.48 -11.40
CA TYR A 122 -15.54 6.57 -12.04
C TYR A 122 -15.11 5.45 -11.10
N ASN A 123 -15.41 4.21 -11.53
CA ASN A 123 -14.90 2.97 -10.97
C ASN A 123 -13.92 2.33 -11.96
N SER A 124 -12.73 1.95 -11.49
CA SER A 124 -11.70 1.30 -12.30
C SER A 124 -12.11 -0.07 -12.84
N GLU A 125 -13.00 -0.77 -12.15
CA GLU A 125 -13.48 -2.10 -12.57
C GLU A 125 -14.51 -2.03 -13.70
N ASN A 126 -15.21 -0.90 -13.83
CA ASN A 126 -16.19 -0.68 -14.89
C ASN A 126 -16.09 0.75 -15.46
N PRO A 127 -15.05 1.04 -16.27
CA PRO A 127 -14.74 2.39 -16.73
C PRO A 127 -15.72 2.96 -17.77
N ASP A 128 -16.58 2.12 -18.34
CA ASP A 128 -17.57 2.48 -19.37
C ASP A 128 -19.03 2.42 -18.85
N ALA A 129 -19.22 2.31 -17.54
CA ALA A 129 -20.54 2.33 -16.93
C ALA A 129 -21.32 3.61 -17.29
N THR A 130 -22.63 3.47 -17.48
CA THR A 130 -23.59 4.57 -17.74
C THR A 130 -23.50 5.70 -16.72
N THR A 131 -23.12 5.38 -15.48
CA THR A 131 -22.90 6.33 -14.39
C THR A 131 -21.73 7.28 -14.63
N VAL A 132 -20.71 6.89 -15.41
CA VAL A 132 -19.58 7.79 -15.77
C VAL A 132 -20.04 8.85 -16.77
N SER A 133 -20.91 8.48 -17.71
CA SER A 133 -21.50 9.40 -18.69
C SER A 133 -22.40 10.45 -18.03
N SER A 134 -23.09 10.12 -16.92
CA SER A 134 -23.91 11.10 -16.19
C SER A 134 -23.10 12.16 -15.44
N CYS A 135 -21.77 12.01 -15.31
CA CYS A 135 -20.89 13.05 -14.78
C CYS A 135 -20.41 14.06 -15.83
N ILE A 136 -20.84 13.91 -17.09
CA ILE A 136 -20.56 14.86 -18.16
C ILE A 136 -21.88 15.39 -18.69
N THR A 137 -22.23 16.61 -18.33
CA THR A 137 -23.47 17.24 -18.77
C THR A 137 -23.18 18.31 -19.80
N LYS A 138 -23.89 18.28 -20.93
CA LYS A 138 -23.84 19.32 -21.94
C LYS A 138 -25.10 20.17 -21.82
N HIS A 139 -24.94 21.43 -21.47
CA HIS A 139 -26.01 22.43 -21.43
C HIS A 139 -25.63 23.59 -22.34
N ASP A 140 -26.39 23.79 -23.42
CA ASP A 140 -26.16 24.80 -24.44
C ASP A 140 -24.70 24.85 -24.96
N LYS A 141 -23.96 25.91 -24.62
CA LYS A 141 -22.55 26.13 -24.96
C LYS A 141 -21.57 25.60 -23.92
N ASN A 142 -22.05 25.12 -22.77
CA ASN A 142 -21.24 24.67 -21.66
C ASN A 142 -21.18 23.14 -21.58
N THR A 143 -19.98 22.61 -21.37
CA THR A 143 -19.79 21.21 -20.95
C THR A 143 -19.32 21.21 -19.50
N ILE A 144 -20.05 20.52 -18.64
CA ILE A 144 -19.78 20.40 -17.21
C ILE A 144 -19.21 19.01 -16.94
N TYR A 145 -18.10 18.95 -16.21
CA TYR A 145 -17.46 17.72 -15.77
C TYR A 145 -17.51 17.64 -14.23
N SER A 146 -18.30 16.72 -13.69
CA SER A 146 -18.39 16.47 -12.25
C SER A 146 -17.23 15.58 -11.80
N VAL A 147 -16.28 16.15 -11.07
CA VAL A 147 -15.05 15.47 -10.63
C VAL A 147 -15.08 15.12 -9.15
N LYS A 148 -14.28 14.11 -8.78
CA LYS A 148 -13.99 13.77 -7.39
C LYS A 148 -13.33 14.96 -6.69
N SER A 149 -13.90 15.41 -5.58
CA SER A 149 -13.35 16.50 -4.78
C SER A 149 -13.44 16.21 -3.30
N LEU A 150 -12.49 16.77 -2.54
CA LEU A 150 -12.49 16.76 -1.09
C LEU A 150 -12.52 18.20 -0.56
N GLN A 151 -13.39 18.45 0.40
CA GLN A 151 -13.42 19.68 1.19
C GLN A 151 -12.83 19.38 2.57
N ILE A 152 -11.65 19.93 2.85
CA ILE A 152 -10.84 19.53 4.02
C ILE A 152 -10.49 20.70 4.92
N THR A 153 -10.20 20.44 6.20
CA THR A 153 -9.47 21.40 7.04
C THR A 153 -7.97 21.12 7.01
N ASP A 154 -7.15 22.05 7.51
CA ASP A 154 -5.69 21.92 7.55
C ASP A 154 -5.20 20.64 8.26
N LYS A 155 -5.94 20.17 9.27
CA LYS A 155 -5.62 18.95 10.02
C LYS A 155 -5.66 17.67 9.18
N PHE A 156 -6.32 17.66 8.03
CA PHE A 156 -6.31 16.53 7.09
C PHE A 156 -4.89 16.07 6.72
N PHE A 157 -4.00 17.03 6.42
CA PHE A 157 -2.62 16.71 6.04
C PHE A 157 -1.83 16.06 7.18
N GLU A 158 -2.14 16.44 8.41
CA GLU A 158 -1.50 15.89 9.60
C GLU A 158 -2.09 14.52 9.97
N ILE A 159 -3.42 14.38 9.97
CA ILE A 159 -4.11 13.14 10.34
C ILE A 159 -3.74 12.01 9.38
N PHE A 160 -3.70 12.28 8.07
CA PHE A 160 -3.41 11.26 7.06
C PHE A 160 -1.96 11.27 6.55
N ASN A 161 -1.09 12.06 7.18
CA ASN A 161 0.32 12.23 6.79
C ASN A 161 0.52 12.54 5.28
N ILE A 162 -0.31 13.44 4.76
CA ILE A 162 -0.31 13.80 3.34
C ILE A 162 0.70 14.94 3.09
N SER A 163 1.53 14.77 2.07
CA SER A 163 2.58 15.72 1.71
C SER A 163 2.36 16.29 0.32
N ILE A 164 2.84 17.51 0.11
CA ILE A 164 2.85 18.20 -1.18
C ILE A 164 4.12 17.78 -1.93
N ALA A 165 3.97 17.39 -3.20
CA ALA A 165 5.11 17.13 -4.07
C ALA A 165 5.59 18.40 -4.78
N GLU A 166 4.69 19.32 -5.10
CA GLU A 166 4.99 20.56 -5.84
C GLU A 166 4.02 21.66 -5.39
N GLY A 167 4.49 22.90 -5.24
CA GLY A 167 3.69 24.02 -4.74
C GLY A 167 3.65 24.10 -3.22
N HIS A 168 2.52 24.55 -2.66
CA HIS A 168 2.37 24.74 -1.21
C HIS A 168 1.00 24.28 -0.69
N ARG A 169 0.89 24.16 0.64
CA ARG A 169 -0.38 23.89 1.34
C ARG A 169 -1.24 25.15 1.40
N PHE A 170 -2.49 24.97 1.81
CA PHE A 170 -3.38 26.09 2.17
C PHE A 170 -2.78 26.90 3.32
N SER A 171 -2.93 28.21 3.23
CA SER A 171 -2.72 29.17 4.31
C SER A 171 -3.98 29.27 5.18
N LYS A 172 -3.86 29.89 6.37
CA LYS A 172 -5.02 30.07 7.26
C LYS A 172 -6.15 30.89 6.61
N ASP A 173 -5.79 31.85 5.76
CA ASP A 173 -6.74 32.76 5.09
C ASP A 173 -7.52 32.07 3.98
N ASP A 174 -7.07 30.90 3.51
CA ASP A 174 -7.75 30.12 2.46
C ASP A 174 -9.00 29.41 2.98
N PHE A 175 -9.15 29.27 4.31
CA PHE A 175 -10.30 28.64 4.96
C PHE A 175 -11.40 29.63 5.33
N ILE A 176 -11.26 30.91 4.98
CA ILE A 176 -12.22 31.97 5.31
C ILE A 176 -12.83 32.49 4.02
N ASP A 177 -14.15 32.52 3.94
CA ASP A 177 -14.87 33.09 2.81
C ASP A 177 -14.75 34.62 2.84
N ASN A 178 -13.73 35.15 2.16
CA ASN A 178 -13.41 36.58 2.18
C ASN A 178 -13.92 37.31 0.92
N ASP A 179 -14.94 36.78 0.24
CA ASP A 179 -15.38 37.22 -1.10
C ASP A 179 -14.21 37.26 -2.12
N LYS A 180 -13.14 36.52 -1.85
CA LYS A 180 -12.03 36.35 -2.79
C LYS A 180 -12.60 35.64 -4.01
N ASN A 181 -12.46 36.26 -5.18
CA ASN A 181 -12.94 35.68 -6.44
C ASN A 181 -12.28 34.33 -6.79
N THR A 182 -11.20 33.93 -6.10
CA THR A 182 -10.42 32.75 -6.44
C THR A 182 -10.16 31.84 -5.24
N ILE A 183 -10.57 30.58 -5.36
CA ILE A 183 -10.37 29.53 -4.36
C ILE A 183 -9.11 28.72 -4.72
N PRO A 184 -8.15 28.55 -3.79
CA PRO A 184 -7.01 27.69 -4.04
C PRO A 184 -7.43 26.22 -4.12
N VAL A 185 -6.85 25.47 -5.04
CA VAL A 185 -7.05 24.03 -5.17
C VAL A 185 -5.70 23.31 -5.19
N ILE A 186 -5.62 22.21 -4.46
CA ILE A 186 -4.51 21.27 -4.50
C ILE A 186 -4.98 20.03 -5.24
N LEU A 187 -4.25 19.60 -6.25
CA LEU A 187 -4.66 18.48 -7.08
C LEU A 187 -3.92 17.19 -6.68
N GLY A 188 -4.61 16.06 -6.78
CA GLY A 188 -3.96 14.75 -6.70
C GLY A 188 -2.87 14.58 -7.77
N ASN A 189 -1.88 13.73 -7.50
CA ASN A 189 -0.69 13.61 -8.34
C ASN A 189 -0.99 13.25 -9.80
N ASP A 190 -2.08 12.51 -10.06
CA ASP A 190 -2.45 12.11 -11.43
C ASP A 190 -2.86 13.28 -12.33
N TYR A 191 -3.24 14.42 -11.75
CA TYR A 191 -3.58 15.63 -12.48
C TYR A 191 -2.38 16.37 -13.06
N LYS A 192 -1.14 16.07 -12.64
CA LYS A 192 0.08 16.76 -13.11
C LYS A 192 0.26 16.76 -14.63
N LYS A 193 -0.31 15.77 -15.32
CA LYS A 193 -0.27 15.68 -16.79
C LYS A 193 -1.23 16.66 -17.49
N TYR A 194 -2.20 17.20 -16.76
CA TYR A 194 -3.32 17.99 -17.31
C TYR A 194 -3.39 19.42 -16.77
N PHE A 195 -2.73 19.69 -15.65
CA PHE A 195 -2.68 20.99 -15.00
C PHE A 195 -1.24 21.34 -14.62
N LYS A 196 -0.99 22.64 -14.48
CA LYS A 196 0.22 23.22 -13.90
C LYS A 196 -0.15 24.15 -12.75
N ILE A 197 0.79 24.40 -11.83
CA ILE A 197 0.62 25.42 -10.80
C ILE A 197 0.34 26.77 -11.48
N GLY A 198 -0.59 27.54 -10.90
CA GLY A 198 -1.08 28.81 -11.43
C GLY A 198 -2.16 28.67 -12.51
N ASN A 199 -2.47 27.45 -12.98
CA ASN A 199 -3.63 27.27 -13.86
C ASN A 199 -4.92 27.63 -13.13
N THR A 200 -5.80 28.35 -13.83
CA THR A 200 -7.12 28.70 -13.34
C THR A 200 -8.21 27.99 -14.12
N PHE A 201 -9.37 27.82 -13.48
CA PHE A 201 -10.57 27.28 -14.11
C PHE A 201 -11.82 27.70 -13.34
N ASP A 202 -12.96 27.65 -14.04
CA ASP A 202 -14.27 27.87 -13.45
C ASP A 202 -14.85 26.54 -12.97
N ALA A 203 -15.35 26.52 -11.75
CA ALA A 203 -16.12 25.39 -11.26
C ALA A 203 -17.24 25.84 -10.34
N GLU A 204 -18.20 24.95 -10.15
CA GLU A 204 -19.29 25.11 -9.19
C GLU A 204 -19.16 24.06 -8.09
N TYR A 205 -19.30 24.55 -6.85
CA TYR A 205 -19.39 23.74 -5.64
C TYR A 205 -20.69 24.10 -4.94
N MET A 206 -21.54 23.10 -4.69
CA MET A 206 -22.85 23.25 -4.03
C MET A 206 -23.68 24.44 -4.58
N GLY A 207 -23.85 24.49 -5.91
CA GLY A 207 -24.65 25.52 -6.58
C GLY A 207 -24.01 26.90 -6.68
N THR A 208 -22.77 27.06 -6.19
CA THR A 208 -22.04 28.34 -6.22
C THR A 208 -20.86 28.28 -7.19
N LYS A 209 -20.94 29.05 -8.28
CA LYS A 209 -19.84 29.19 -9.25
C LYS A 209 -18.73 30.09 -8.68
N ARG A 210 -17.47 29.64 -8.81
CA ARG A 210 -16.25 30.35 -8.38
C ARG A 210 -15.11 30.12 -9.36
N HIS A 211 -14.09 30.98 -9.31
CA HIS A 211 -12.81 30.72 -9.97
C HIS A 211 -11.89 29.93 -9.03
N TYR A 212 -11.12 29.01 -9.58
CA TYR A 212 -10.16 28.21 -8.83
C TYR A 212 -8.76 28.40 -9.40
N ILE A 213 -7.73 28.31 -8.54
CA ILE A 213 -6.32 28.36 -8.93
C ILE A 213 -5.54 27.19 -8.36
N VAL A 214 -4.82 26.48 -9.22
CA VAL A 214 -3.98 25.35 -8.80
C VAL A 214 -2.75 25.87 -8.06
N ILE A 215 -2.65 25.58 -6.76
CA ILE A 215 -1.54 26.03 -5.91
C ILE A 215 -0.54 24.91 -5.57
N GLY A 216 -0.88 23.65 -5.87
CA GLY A 216 0.02 22.55 -5.64
C GLY A 216 -0.52 21.19 -6.07
N PHE A 217 0.36 20.20 -5.97
CA PHE A 217 0.07 18.80 -6.25
C PHE A 217 0.49 17.92 -5.08
N LEU A 218 -0.37 16.99 -4.70
CA LEU A 218 -0.04 15.98 -3.70
C LEU A 218 1.10 15.08 -4.17
N ARG A 219 1.83 14.50 -3.21
CA ARG A 219 2.73 13.38 -3.47
C ARG A 219 1.92 12.14 -3.83
N ASP A 220 2.47 11.34 -4.75
CA ASP A 220 1.93 10.03 -5.08
C ASP A 220 1.79 9.16 -3.82
N LYS A 221 0.83 8.23 -3.83
CA LYS A 221 0.52 7.31 -2.72
C LYS A 221 0.06 8.04 -1.45
N SER A 222 -0.66 9.15 -1.62
CA SER A 222 -1.41 9.81 -0.54
C SER A 222 -2.79 9.17 -0.41
N PHE A 223 -3.20 8.79 0.80
CA PHE A 223 -4.47 8.12 1.08
C PHE A 223 -5.21 8.79 2.23
N PHE A 224 -6.53 8.69 2.24
CA PHE A 224 -7.39 9.15 3.33
C PHE A 224 -8.43 8.08 3.65
N TYR A 225 -9.00 8.11 4.86
CA TYR A 225 -10.10 7.22 5.22
C TYR A 225 -11.42 7.77 4.68
N ASP A 226 -12.02 7.04 3.74
CA ASP A 226 -13.35 7.33 3.20
C ASP A 226 -14.41 6.61 4.05
N SER A 227 -15.07 7.38 4.90
CA SER A 227 -16.08 6.87 5.83
C SER A 227 -17.38 6.40 5.17
N SER A 228 -17.51 6.57 3.85
CA SER A 228 -18.68 6.10 3.08
C SER A 228 -18.47 4.67 2.60
N SER A 229 -17.26 4.35 2.13
CA SER A 229 -16.87 2.99 1.74
C SER A 229 -16.23 2.19 2.86
N CYS A 230 -15.90 2.82 3.99
CA CYS A 230 -15.15 2.23 5.10
C CYS A 230 -13.75 1.73 4.68
N GLU A 231 -13.08 2.44 3.76
CA GLU A 231 -11.79 2.04 3.19
C GLU A 231 -10.79 3.21 3.13
N MET A 232 -9.51 2.88 2.92
CA MET A 232 -8.49 3.88 2.61
C MET A 232 -8.49 4.21 1.11
N SER A 233 -8.98 5.39 0.76
CA SER A 233 -9.09 5.89 -0.62
C SER A 233 -7.87 6.71 -1.04
N SER A 234 -7.43 6.53 -2.29
CA SER A 234 -6.31 7.30 -2.83
C SER A 234 -6.72 8.74 -3.16
N CYS A 235 -5.89 9.71 -2.76
CA CYS A 235 -6.07 11.13 -3.10
C CYS A 235 -5.64 11.47 -4.54
N ASN A 236 -5.02 10.54 -5.28
CA ASN A 236 -4.38 10.84 -6.57
C ASN A 236 -5.34 11.41 -7.63
N THR A 237 -6.61 11.04 -7.59
CA THR A 237 -7.64 11.48 -8.55
C THR A 237 -8.58 12.55 -8.01
N TYR A 238 -8.35 13.06 -6.80
CA TYR A 238 -9.20 14.06 -6.17
C TYR A 238 -8.68 15.49 -6.37
N MET A 239 -9.60 16.44 -6.51
CA MET A 239 -9.31 17.87 -6.34
C MET A 239 -9.62 18.28 -4.90
N ILE A 240 -8.62 18.78 -4.18
CA ILE A 240 -8.74 19.15 -2.78
C ILE A 240 -8.92 20.66 -2.68
N ILE A 241 -10.01 21.08 -2.05
CA ILE A 241 -10.33 22.49 -1.79
C ILE A 241 -10.48 22.71 -0.27
N PRO A 242 -10.27 23.93 0.23
CA PRO A 242 -10.46 24.21 1.65
C PRO A 242 -11.94 24.06 2.04
N ALA A 243 -12.20 23.53 3.24
CA ALA A 243 -13.50 23.55 3.90
C ALA A 243 -13.78 24.98 4.43
N ILE A 244 -14.08 25.87 3.47
CA ILE A 244 -14.26 27.31 3.69
C ILE A 244 -15.34 27.55 4.73
N THR A 245 -15.04 28.40 5.71
CA THR A 245 -16.00 28.90 6.68
C THR A 245 -16.81 30.04 6.04
N PRO A 246 -18.12 29.87 5.83
CA PRO A 246 -18.94 30.87 5.14
C PRO A 246 -19.05 32.17 5.95
N ALA A 247 -18.96 33.32 5.27
CA ALA A 247 -19.09 34.64 5.92
C ALA A 247 -20.51 35.23 5.79
N THR A 248 -21.25 34.85 4.75
CA THR A 248 -22.60 35.37 4.48
C THR A 248 -23.68 34.44 5.05
N LYS A 249 -24.83 35.01 5.45
CA LYS A 249 -25.98 34.25 5.99
C LYS A 249 -26.93 33.76 4.89
N THR A 250 -26.39 33.23 3.80
CA THR A 250 -27.20 32.66 2.70
C THR A 250 -27.69 31.26 3.05
N TYR A 251 -28.71 30.77 2.34
CA TYR A 251 -29.16 29.37 2.45
C TYR A 251 -28.00 28.39 2.19
N PHE A 252 -27.27 28.60 1.10
CA PHE A 252 -26.10 27.78 0.74
C PHE A 252 -24.98 27.81 1.78
N ALA A 253 -24.73 28.97 2.42
CA ALA A 253 -23.75 29.06 3.49
C ALA A 253 -24.11 28.17 4.69
N LYS A 254 -25.40 28.03 5.00
CA LYS A 254 -25.87 27.12 6.06
C LYS A 254 -25.63 25.66 5.69
N GLU A 255 -25.97 25.26 4.47
CA GLU A 255 -25.71 23.89 4.00
C GLU A 255 -24.21 23.55 4.03
N ILE A 256 -23.34 24.46 3.56
CA ILE A 256 -21.89 24.29 3.61
C ILE A 256 -21.40 24.14 5.06
N ALA A 257 -21.91 24.96 5.98
CA ALA A 257 -21.50 24.88 7.39
C ALA A 257 -21.91 23.56 8.03
N LEU A 258 -23.09 23.03 7.69
CA LEU A 258 -23.54 21.70 8.13
C LEU A 258 -22.68 20.59 7.51
N ASP A 259 -22.49 20.59 6.18
CA ASP A 259 -21.65 19.62 5.45
C ASP A 259 -20.23 19.58 6.05
N HIS A 260 -19.68 20.72 6.43
CA HIS A 260 -18.33 20.79 6.99
C HIS A 260 -18.22 20.29 8.43
N THR A 261 -19.31 19.90 9.08
CA THR A 261 -19.27 19.14 10.34
C THR A 261 -19.08 17.64 10.12
N ASN A 262 -19.30 17.15 8.90
CA ASN A 262 -19.00 15.78 8.50
C ASN A 262 -17.48 15.62 8.31
N GLY A 263 -16.92 14.60 8.93
CA GLY A 263 -15.48 14.45 8.99
C GLY A 263 -15.02 13.30 9.85
N ILE A 264 -13.75 13.39 10.26
CA ILE A 264 -13.06 12.35 11.01
C ILE A 264 -12.42 12.96 12.25
N ILE A 265 -12.60 12.29 13.38
CA ILE A 265 -11.86 12.51 14.62
C ILE A 265 -10.77 11.44 14.73
N SER A 266 -9.52 11.87 14.79
CA SER A 266 -8.36 11.05 15.10
C SER A 266 -8.04 11.18 16.59
N SER A 267 -8.28 10.13 17.36
CA SER A 267 -8.21 10.17 18.84
C SER A 267 -7.47 8.96 19.44
N LYS A 268 -6.76 9.21 20.55
CA LYS A 268 -6.07 8.19 21.37
C LYS A 268 -6.74 7.94 22.72
N ILE A 269 -7.68 8.79 23.13
CA ILE A 269 -8.28 8.79 24.48
C ILE A 269 -9.47 7.81 24.62
N GLY A 270 -9.81 7.11 23.54
CA GLY A 270 -10.89 6.12 23.47
C GLY A 270 -12.26 6.71 23.13
N ALA A 271 -13.19 5.83 22.72
CA ALA A 271 -14.49 6.18 22.16
C ALA A 271 -15.36 7.01 23.11
N LYS A 272 -15.54 6.54 24.35
CA LYS A 272 -16.39 7.20 25.36
C LYS A 272 -15.94 8.62 25.70
N LYS A 273 -14.63 8.83 25.90
CA LYS A 273 -14.10 10.18 26.18
C LYS A 273 -14.22 11.09 24.96
N THR A 274 -13.95 10.56 23.77
CA THR A 274 -14.13 11.30 22.50
C THR A 274 -15.57 11.76 22.32
N ALA A 275 -16.55 10.86 22.52
CA ALA A 275 -17.97 11.19 22.48
C ALA A 275 -18.35 12.26 23.52
N ASN A 276 -17.87 12.15 24.75
CA ASN A 276 -18.16 13.13 25.79
C ASN A 276 -17.64 14.55 25.45
N ILE A 277 -16.44 14.66 24.87
CA ILE A 277 -15.87 15.95 24.45
C ILE A 277 -16.67 16.51 23.26
N PHE A 278 -17.03 15.66 22.29
CA PHE A 278 -17.86 16.04 21.15
C PHE A 278 -19.22 16.60 21.60
N GLU A 279 -19.93 15.87 22.46
CA GLU A 279 -21.23 16.28 23.01
C GLU A 279 -21.12 17.54 23.88
N LYS A 280 -20.01 17.71 24.62
CA LYS A 280 -19.73 18.96 25.35
C LYS A 280 -19.66 20.16 24.41
N HIS A 281 -18.88 20.07 23.33
CA HIS A 281 -18.77 21.15 22.34
C HIS A 281 -20.11 21.44 21.64
N LYS A 282 -20.90 20.39 21.36
CA LYS A 282 -22.25 20.50 20.78
C LYS A 282 -23.20 21.24 21.73
N LYS A 283 -23.16 20.92 23.03
CA LYS A 283 -23.96 21.58 24.06
C LYS A 283 -23.56 23.06 24.24
N GLU A 284 -22.27 23.35 24.30
CA GLU A 284 -21.76 24.73 24.48
C GLU A 284 -22.12 25.66 23.31
N THR A 285 -22.31 25.10 22.11
CA THR A 285 -22.68 25.84 20.91
C THR A 285 -24.19 25.87 20.65
N GLY A 286 -25.00 25.28 21.54
CA GLY A 286 -26.46 25.27 21.41
C GLY A 286 -26.97 24.39 20.27
N LEU A 287 -26.22 23.35 19.89
CA LEU A 287 -26.59 22.41 18.82
C LEU A 287 -27.22 21.11 19.34
N THR A 288 -27.55 21.04 20.63
CA THR A 288 -28.06 19.82 21.29
C THR A 288 -29.31 19.25 20.60
N ASN A 289 -30.15 20.11 20.01
CA ASN A 289 -31.40 19.72 19.34
C ASN A 289 -31.18 19.17 17.92
N TYR A 290 -29.98 19.33 17.35
CA TYR A 290 -29.66 18.80 16.02
C TYR A 290 -29.05 17.41 16.12
N GLN A 291 -29.45 16.49 15.24
CA GLN A 291 -28.93 15.11 15.16
C GLN A 291 -27.55 15.06 14.51
N ILE A 292 -26.57 15.77 15.09
CA ILE A 292 -25.15 15.68 14.74
C ILE A 292 -24.49 14.73 15.74
N TYR A 293 -23.72 13.77 15.24
CA TYR A 293 -23.19 12.67 16.05
C TYR A 293 -21.74 12.34 15.70
N VAL A 294 -21.11 11.59 16.61
CA VAL A 294 -19.86 10.88 16.38
C VAL A 294 -20.12 9.38 16.50
N ALA A 295 -19.82 8.64 15.44
CA ALA A 295 -19.97 7.20 15.39
C ALA A 295 -18.89 6.55 16.29
N THR A 296 -19.31 6.14 17.48
CA THR A 296 -18.44 5.52 18.50
C THR A 296 -18.85 4.08 18.84
N ASP A 297 -20.07 3.68 18.47
CA ASP A 297 -20.70 2.40 18.80
C ASP A 297 -20.74 1.41 17.63
N ASN A 298 -19.86 1.56 16.64
CA ASN A 298 -19.81 0.58 15.55
C ASN A 298 -19.52 -0.81 16.15
N LYS A 299 -20.41 -1.77 15.88
CA LYS A 299 -20.26 -3.19 16.23
C LYS A 299 -18.99 -3.82 15.62
N ASP A 300 -18.36 -3.11 14.69
CA ASP A 300 -17.02 -3.36 14.17
C ASP A 300 -16.02 -2.51 14.96
N ASP A 301 -15.62 -3.00 16.13
CA ASP A 301 -14.59 -2.39 16.99
C ASP A 301 -13.18 -2.40 16.34
N GLU A 302 -13.10 -2.91 15.10
CA GLU A 302 -11.91 -2.97 14.26
C GLU A 302 -11.51 -1.57 13.80
N ASN A 303 -10.35 -1.15 14.29
CA ASN A 303 -9.71 0.07 13.83
C ASN A 303 -9.21 -0.16 12.40
N ILE A 304 -9.80 0.53 11.41
CA ILE A 304 -9.42 0.41 9.99
C ILE A 304 -7.90 0.52 9.78
N LEU A 305 -7.23 1.37 10.57
CA LEU A 305 -5.78 1.54 10.57
C LEU A 305 -5.07 0.24 11.00
N GLU A 306 -5.56 -0.45 12.02
CA GLU A 306 -5.03 -1.75 12.44
C GLU A 306 -5.33 -2.84 11.41
N THR A 307 -6.50 -2.83 10.78
CA THR A 307 -6.88 -3.80 9.73
C THR A 307 -5.91 -3.72 8.53
N TYR A 308 -5.60 -2.53 8.01
CA TYR A 308 -4.62 -2.41 6.91
C TYR A 308 -3.19 -2.81 7.35
N SER A 309 -2.81 -2.51 8.60
CA SER A 309 -1.51 -2.94 9.16
C SER A 309 -1.43 -4.46 9.33
N SER A 310 -2.52 -5.10 9.77
CA SER A 310 -2.59 -6.55 9.98
C SER A 310 -2.65 -7.32 8.66
N MET A 311 -3.42 -6.85 7.68
CA MET A 311 -3.46 -7.43 6.33
C MET A 311 -2.07 -7.47 5.69
N THR A 312 -1.29 -6.39 5.83
CA THR A 312 0.09 -6.32 5.33
C THR A 312 0.97 -7.42 5.97
N LYS A 313 0.81 -7.64 7.29
CA LYS A 313 1.55 -8.67 8.03
C LYS A 313 1.13 -10.08 7.63
N GLU A 314 -0.16 -10.33 7.48
CA GLU A 314 -0.69 -11.65 7.13
C GLU A 314 -0.22 -12.08 5.74
N VAL A 315 -0.36 -11.19 4.75
CA VAL A 315 0.13 -11.42 3.37
C VAL A 315 1.62 -11.74 3.38
N THR A 316 2.42 -10.98 4.14
CA THR A 316 3.85 -11.28 4.34
C THR A 316 4.09 -12.69 4.86
N ASN A 317 3.32 -13.11 5.87
CA ASN A 317 3.50 -14.42 6.49
C ASN A 317 3.15 -15.56 5.51
N GLN A 318 2.09 -15.39 4.73
CA GLN A 318 1.71 -16.34 3.68
C GLN A 318 2.82 -16.48 2.62
N PHE A 319 3.40 -15.37 2.15
CA PHE A 319 4.53 -15.41 1.22
C PHE A 319 5.76 -16.12 1.79
N LYS A 320 6.07 -15.94 3.09
CA LYS A 320 7.17 -16.66 3.75
C LYS A 320 6.94 -18.17 3.78
N ILE A 321 5.71 -18.61 4.07
CA ILE A 321 5.36 -20.03 4.11
C ILE A 321 5.51 -20.66 2.72
N ILE A 322 4.97 -20.01 1.68
CA ILE A 322 5.07 -20.48 0.29
C ILE A 322 6.53 -20.58 -0.13
N LEU A 323 7.34 -19.57 0.19
CA LEU A 323 8.76 -19.54 -0.13
C LEU A 323 9.54 -20.67 0.58
N ALA A 324 9.24 -20.94 1.86
CA ALA A 324 9.86 -22.03 2.60
C ALA A 324 9.53 -23.39 1.96
N ALA A 325 8.26 -23.61 1.59
CA ALA A 325 7.83 -24.84 0.90
C ALA A 325 8.53 -25.01 -0.45
N LEU A 326 8.60 -23.96 -1.27
CA LEU A 326 9.31 -23.99 -2.57
C LEU A 326 10.80 -24.27 -2.41
N THR A 327 11.44 -23.69 -1.39
CA THR A 327 12.85 -23.90 -1.09
C THR A 327 13.12 -25.35 -0.71
N LEU A 328 12.26 -25.95 0.11
CA LEU A 328 12.36 -27.36 0.49
C LEU A 328 12.18 -28.29 -0.71
N LEU A 329 11.18 -28.03 -1.56
CA LEU A 329 10.95 -28.82 -2.77
C LEU A 329 12.11 -28.70 -3.77
N ALA A 330 12.63 -27.50 -3.98
CA ALA A 330 13.79 -27.31 -4.84
C ALA A 330 15.04 -27.99 -4.27
N PHE A 331 15.22 -27.96 -2.95
CA PHE A 331 16.32 -28.67 -2.29
C PHE A 331 16.22 -30.18 -2.49
N THR A 332 15.05 -30.80 -2.27
CA THR A 332 14.87 -32.24 -2.46
C THR A 332 15.07 -32.65 -3.91
N ILE A 333 14.52 -31.90 -4.87
CA ILE A 333 14.73 -32.14 -6.31
C ILE A 333 16.22 -32.11 -6.65
N ASN A 334 16.94 -31.07 -6.22
CA ASN A 334 18.37 -30.96 -6.52
C ASN A 334 19.17 -32.13 -5.93
N VAL A 335 18.92 -32.47 -4.66
CA VAL A 335 19.59 -33.60 -4.00
C VAL A 335 19.28 -34.92 -4.71
N SER A 336 18.03 -35.19 -5.08
CA SER A 336 17.65 -36.39 -5.82
C SER A 336 18.36 -36.50 -7.17
N VAL A 337 18.46 -35.40 -7.92
CA VAL A 337 19.17 -35.39 -9.21
C VAL A 337 20.67 -35.60 -9.02
N PHE A 338 21.30 -34.95 -8.02
CA PHE A 338 22.71 -35.20 -7.71
C PHE A 338 22.98 -36.66 -7.36
N LEU A 339 22.17 -37.26 -6.50
CA LEU A 339 22.31 -38.67 -6.14
C LEU A 339 22.11 -39.59 -7.35
N ASN A 340 21.19 -39.27 -8.26
CA ASN A 340 21.01 -40.03 -9.50
C ASN A 340 22.23 -39.92 -10.43
N MET A 341 22.81 -38.72 -10.58
CA MET A 341 24.04 -38.52 -11.35
C MET A 341 25.23 -39.30 -10.78
N LEU A 342 25.34 -39.39 -9.45
CA LEU A 342 26.37 -40.19 -8.79
C LEU A 342 26.13 -41.68 -8.97
N ARG A 343 24.88 -42.14 -8.80
CA ARG A 343 24.47 -43.54 -8.97
C ARG A 343 24.82 -44.10 -10.34
N GLU A 344 24.60 -43.32 -11.39
CA GLU A 344 24.96 -43.73 -12.75
C GLU A 344 26.48 -43.91 -12.97
N ASN A 345 27.31 -43.42 -12.04
CA ASN A 345 28.77 -43.50 -12.08
C ASN A 345 29.35 -44.35 -10.92
N ASP A 346 28.51 -45.05 -10.14
CA ASP A 346 28.92 -45.89 -9.00
C ASP A 346 30.05 -46.86 -9.36
N ALA A 347 29.98 -47.48 -10.54
CA ALA A 347 31.00 -48.42 -11.01
C ALA A 347 32.38 -47.78 -11.13
N ASN A 348 32.47 -46.53 -11.60
CA ASN A 348 33.74 -45.80 -11.72
C ASN A 348 34.32 -45.50 -10.34
N PHE A 349 33.49 -45.04 -9.40
CA PHE A 349 33.91 -44.77 -8.02
C PHE A 349 34.38 -46.05 -7.30
N CYS A 350 33.75 -47.20 -7.57
CA CYS A 350 34.20 -48.49 -7.07
C CYS A 350 35.57 -48.88 -7.60
N ILE A 351 35.82 -48.73 -8.91
CA ILE A 351 37.11 -49.02 -9.54
C ILE A 351 38.20 -48.13 -8.94
N GLU A 352 37.94 -46.83 -8.78
CA GLU A 352 38.92 -45.90 -8.20
C GLU A 352 39.27 -46.27 -6.74
N ARG A 353 38.27 -46.67 -5.96
CA ARG A 353 38.49 -47.15 -4.58
C ARG A 353 39.32 -48.43 -4.54
N LEU A 354 39.15 -49.34 -5.51
CA LEU A 354 39.99 -50.54 -5.67
C LEU A 354 41.42 -50.22 -6.11
N CYS A 355 41.59 -49.19 -6.94
CA CYS A 355 42.89 -48.67 -7.35
C CYS A 355 43.60 -47.85 -6.25
N GLY A 356 43.03 -47.76 -5.05
CA GLY A 356 43.66 -47.13 -3.88
C GLY A 356 43.27 -45.66 -3.61
N ALA A 357 42.21 -45.15 -4.24
CA ALA A 357 41.69 -43.81 -3.93
C ALA A 357 41.17 -43.74 -2.47
N ARG A 358 41.49 -42.64 -1.78
CA ARG A 358 40.97 -42.40 -0.42
C ARG A 358 39.52 -41.91 -0.49
N GLN A 359 38.73 -42.13 0.57
CA GLN A 359 37.33 -41.67 0.62
C GLN A 359 37.19 -40.16 0.34
N VAL A 360 38.11 -39.36 0.87
CA VAL A 360 38.15 -37.90 0.67
C VAL A 360 38.34 -37.55 -0.82
N ASP A 361 39.11 -38.33 -1.57
CA ASP A 361 39.33 -38.10 -3.00
C ASP A 361 38.03 -38.29 -3.80
N ILE A 362 37.27 -39.33 -3.44
CA ILE A 362 35.97 -39.66 -4.06
C ILE A 362 34.92 -38.60 -3.69
N ASP A 363 34.89 -38.15 -2.44
CA ASP A 363 33.97 -37.11 -2.00
C ASP A 363 34.23 -35.78 -2.72
N PHE A 364 35.50 -35.38 -2.89
CA PHE A 364 35.84 -34.16 -3.64
C PHE A 364 35.38 -34.22 -5.10
N GLU A 365 35.50 -35.39 -5.73
CA GLU A 365 34.99 -35.60 -7.09
C GLU A 365 33.46 -35.50 -7.15
N ALA A 366 32.77 -36.13 -6.19
CA ALA A 366 31.31 -36.11 -6.08
C ALA A 366 30.75 -34.71 -5.75
N PHE A 367 31.55 -33.83 -5.14
CA PHE A 367 31.15 -32.44 -4.87
C PHE A 367 31.26 -31.51 -6.09
N VAL A 368 32.01 -31.87 -7.14
CA VAL A 368 32.19 -31.01 -8.32
C VAL A 368 30.84 -30.59 -8.95
N PRO A 369 29.87 -31.50 -9.20
CA PRO A 369 28.58 -31.10 -9.73
C PRO A 369 27.79 -30.18 -8.81
N VAL A 370 27.88 -30.39 -7.49
CA VAL A 370 27.20 -29.57 -6.47
C VAL A 370 27.74 -28.14 -6.49
N PHE A 371 29.06 -27.97 -6.49
CA PHE A 371 29.68 -26.64 -6.56
C PHE A 371 29.35 -25.93 -7.87
N VAL A 372 29.44 -26.62 -9.01
CA VAL A 372 29.16 -25.99 -10.31
C VAL A 372 27.71 -25.51 -10.38
N VAL A 373 26.73 -26.32 -9.98
CA VAL A 373 25.32 -25.91 -10.00
C VAL A 373 25.06 -24.76 -9.05
N LEU A 374 25.50 -24.86 -7.79
CA LEU A 374 25.19 -23.85 -6.78
C LEU A 374 25.91 -22.51 -7.01
N LEU A 375 27.16 -22.53 -7.48
CA LEU A 375 27.91 -21.30 -7.79
C LEU A 375 27.33 -20.58 -9.02
N ASN A 376 27.01 -21.32 -10.09
CA ASN A 376 26.39 -20.71 -11.27
C ASN A 376 24.95 -20.26 -10.99
N GLY A 377 24.20 -21.02 -10.19
CA GLY A 377 22.88 -20.61 -9.71
C GLY A 377 22.94 -19.34 -8.86
N ASN A 378 23.93 -19.22 -7.97
CA ASN A 378 24.18 -18.01 -7.18
C ASN A 378 24.47 -16.81 -8.09
N LEU A 379 25.37 -16.96 -9.05
CA LEU A 379 25.70 -15.90 -10.00
C LEU A 379 24.47 -15.43 -10.80
N LEU A 380 23.65 -16.38 -11.29
CA LEU A 380 22.41 -16.06 -11.99
C LEU A 380 21.42 -15.31 -11.08
N GLY A 381 21.20 -15.80 -9.86
CA GLY A 381 20.31 -15.16 -8.89
C GLY A 381 20.76 -13.75 -8.53
N PHE A 382 22.08 -13.56 -8.37
CA PHE A 382 22.69 -12.25 -8.12
C PHE A 382 22.47 -11.25 -9.26
N LEU A 383 22.67 -11.68 -10.52
CA LEU A 383 22.44 -10.83 -11.69
C LEU A 383 20.97 -10.38 -11.80
N ILE A 384 20.03 -11.30 -11.52
CA ILE A 384 18.60 -10.97 -11.52
C ILE A 384 18.29 -9.92 -10.45
N LEU A 385 18.75 -10.12 -9.21
CA LEU A 385 18.49 -9.19 -8.10
C LEU A 385 19.09 -7.79 -8.35
N ILE A 386 20.27 -7.71 -8.99
CA ILE A 386 20.88 -6.42 -9.37
C ILE A 386 20.03 -5.71 -10.42
N THR A 387 19.52 -6.44 -11.40
CA THR A 387 18.67 -5.88 -12.46
C THR A 387 17.41 -5.24 -11.89
N PHE A 388 16.87 -5.80 -10.81
CA PHE A 388 15.71 -5.27 -10.08
C PHE A 388 16.07 -4.22 -9.00
N ASN A 389 17.34 -3.82 -8.90
CA ASN A 389 17.84 -2.81 -7.95
C ASN A 389 17.47 -3.12 -6.48
N GLU A 390 17.64 -4.38 -6.07
CA GLU A 390 17.31 -4.83 -4.72
C GLU A 390 18.41 -4.50 -3.68
N LEU A 391 18.03 -4.41 -2.40
CA LEU A 391 18.90 -3.97 -1.31
C LEU A 391 20.09 -4.92 -1.04
N THR A 392 21.27 -4.35 -0.76
CA THR A 392 22.53 -5.09 -0.46
C THR A 392 22.38 -6.10 0.70
N ILE A 393 21.52 -5.80 1.67
CA ILE A 393 21.29 -6.67 2.85
C ILE A 393 20.62 -7.99 2.46
N SER A 394 19.71 -8.00 1.49
CA SER A 394 19.03 -9.22 1.05
C SER A 394 19.99 -10.24 0.47
N TYR A 395 21.05 -9.79 -0.21
CA TYR A 395 22.08 -10.68 -0.73
C TYR A 395 22.82 -11.42 0.37
N LEU A 396 23.12 -10.76 1.49
CA LEU A 396 23.82 -11.39 2.61
C LEU A 396 23.00 -12.58 3.18
N TYR A 397 21.69 -12.40 3.32
CA TYR A 397 20.80 -13.49 3.76
C TYR A 397 20.73 -14.64 2.74
N VAL A 398 20.73 -14.34 1.43
CA VAL A 398 20.79 -15.36 0.38
C VAL A 398 22.11 -16.15 0.48
N GLN A 399 23.25 -15.51 0.76
CA GLN A 399 24.52 -16.23 0.92
C GLN A 399 24.53 -17.18 2.12
N ILE A 400 23.90 -16.77 3.24
CA ILE A 400 23.74 -17.64 4.41
C ILE A 400 22.91 -18.89 4.06
N LEU A 401 21.79 -18.71 3.34
CA LEU A 401 20.95 -19.82 2.90
C LEU A 401 21.71 -20.77 1.96
N ILE A 402 22.46 -20.23 0.99
CA ILE A 402 23.27 -21.03 0.07
C ILE A 402 24.33 -21.82 0.82
N GLY A 403 24.99 -21.21 1.81
CA GLY A 403 25.95 -21.91 2.67
C GLY A 403 25.32 -23.10 3.40
N PHE A 404 24.12 -22.93 3.94
CA PHE A 404 23.39 -24.03 4.59
C PHE A 404 23.03 -25.15 3.60
N ILE A 405 22.49 -24.78 2.43
CA ILE A 405 22.13 -25.75 1.37
C ILE A 405 23.37 -26.52 0.92
N LEU A 406 24.49 -25.83 0.69
CA LEU A 406 25.75 -26.42 0.26
C LEU A 406 26.26 -27.44 1.29
N ILE A 407 26.30 -27.07 2.58
CA ILE A 407 26.75 -27.97 3.66
C ILE A 407 25.83 -29.19 3.76
N ALA A 408 24.51 -28.97 3.71
CA ALA A 408 23.52 -30.05 3.79
C ALA A 408 23.67 -31.03 2.60
N THR A 409 23.76 -30.52 1.37
CA THR A 409 23.94 -31.34 0.17
C THR A 409 25.25 -32.11 0.19
N CYS A 410 26.38 -31.47 0.53
CA CYS A 410 27.68 -32.14 0.63
C CYS A 410 27.67 -33.23 1.71
N THR A 411 26.99 -33.01 2.84
CA THR A 411 26.87 -34.03 3.91
C THR A 411 26.08 -35.25 3.43
N ILE A 412 24.97 -35.04 2.71
CA ILE A 412 24.18 -36.13 2.13
C ILE A 412 25.00 -36.91 1.10
N VAL A 413 25.71 -36.21 0.21
CA VAL A 413 26.58 -36.83 -0.80
C VAL A 413 27.70 -37.63 -0.15
N HIS A 414 28.39 -37.09 0.86
CA HIS A 414 29.42 -37.83 1.60
C HIS A 414 28.89 -39.13 2.21
N PHE A 415 27.70 -39.07 2.85
CA PHE A 415 27.10 -40.25 3.46
C PHE A 415 26.67 -41.30 2.41
N TYR A 416 26.18 -40.83 1.25
CA TYR A 416 25.90 -41.70 0.10
C TYR A 416 27.16 -42.41 -0.37
N MET A 417 28.26 -41.67 -0.61
CA MET A 417 29.52 -42.25 -1.09
C MET A 417 30.15 -43.23 -0.08
N LYS A 418 30.00 -42.96 1.23
CA LYS A 418 30.47 -43.87 2.29
C LYS A 418 29.71 -45.20 2.30
N LYS A 419 28.42 -45.18 1.97
CA LYS A 419 27.54 -46.36 1.91
C LYS A 419 27.68 -47.19 0.64
N LEU A 420 28.48 -46.75 -0.33
CA LEU A 420 28.75 -47.51 -1.54
C LEU A 420 29.46 -48.84 -1.19
N HIS A 421 28.73 -49.96 -1.25
CA HIS A 421 29.25 -51.28 -0.92
C HIS A 421 30.00 -51.89 -2.12
N LEU A 422 31.32 -52.04 -1.97
CA LEU A 422 32.22 -52.66 -2.95
C LEU A 422 31.77 -54.08 -3.36
N HIS A 423 31.15 -54.84 -2.44
CA HIS A 423 30.74 -56.23 -2.67
C HIS A 423 29.74 -56.39 -3.81
N HIS A 424 28.87 -55.40 -4.07
CA HIS A 424 27.83 -55.51 -5.10
C HIS A 424 28.39 -55.40 -6.54
N TYR A 425 29.58 -54.82 -6.69
CA TYR A 425 30.22 -54.62 -7.99
C TYR A 425 31.41 -55.56 -8.25
N ILE A 426 31.95 -56.17 -7.19
CA ILE A 426 33.07 -57.13 -7.26
C ILE A 426 32.56 -58.58 -7.24
N GLY A 427 31.42 -58.83 -6.58
CA GLY A 427 30.75 -60.12 -6.65
C GLY A 427 29.96 -60.20 -7.96
N GLY A 428 30.51 -60.91 -8.95
CA GLY A 428 29.66 -61.61 -9.89
C GLY A 428 28.64 -62.44 -9.10
N LYS A 429 27.41 -62.57 -9.60
CA LYS A 429 26.45 -63.52 -9.03
C LYS A 429 27.11 -64.89 -8.96
N GLU A 430 27.55 -65.29 -7.78
CA GLU A 430 27.63 -66.69 -7.39
C GLU A 430 26.36 -67.02 -6.61
#